data_AF-A0A5C5FNX1-F1
#
_entry.id   AF-A0A5C5FNX1-F1
#
_cell.length_a   1.000
_cell.length_b   1.000
_cell.length_c   1.000
_cell.angle_alpha   90.00
_cell.angle_beta   90.00
_cell.angle_gamma   90.00
#
_symmetry.space_group_name_H-M   'P 1'
#
loop_
_entity.id
_entity.type
_entity.pdbx_description
1 polymer ?
#
loop_
_entity_poly.entity_id
_entity_poly.type
_entity_poly.pdbx_seq_one_letter_code
_entity_poly.pdbx_strand_id
1 'polypeptide(L)'
;MGLTPSRPLLPAHASPAQLASHLSLPTSSHWLCSSPRLTSLPSPPTNHTHTASLLQQGWAARTHATKHATWARDPFDDDDNDAEAVLQVEYLGGTREGEQFSMRVPDLKARAQTAILSYEVAFDPAFDFVKGGKLPGLYGSTPTAAKGGKKGHGLCAGGKHLATCLSARLMWRPDGLGEVYAYVPTYEGFCDEREGVECDRAFGTSLGRGSWRFERGGWTTITQLVALNSAPNAANGLLALYVNHSLVYSHDHVLWRTDPTLTLSSVLFSTFFGGGDESYDAPAGGTRSYFRRFETYHSESPSPLPPSRTVTPVWGDPSPLSRARRRRADALSRALVACLCVALLCAPVLQWWTA
;
A
#
# COMPACT_ATOMS: atom_id res chain seq x y z
N MET A 1 38.85 -13.77 11.88
CA MET A 1 37.58 -14.51 11.68
C MET A 1 36.54 -13.92 12.60
N GLY A 2 35.45 -13.40 12.03
CA GLY A 2 34.37 -12.77 12.79
C GLY A 2 33.20 -12.47 11.87
N LEU A 3 32.74 -13.49 11.13
CA LEU A 3 31.47 -13.43 10.40
C LEU A 3 30.36 -13.68 11.40
N THR A 4 29.50 -12.68 11.64
CA THR A 4 28.00 -12.75 11.80
C THR A 4 27.48 -11.49 12.51
N PRO A 5 26.25 -11.00 12.20
CA PRO A 5 25.06 -11.79 11.90
C PRO A 5 24.45 -11.50 10.51
N SER A 6 24.45 -12.52 9.64
CA SER A 6 23.47 -12.61 8.58
C SER A 6 22.11 -12.94 9.23
N ARG A 7 21.23 -11.95 9.39
CA ARG A 7 19.82 -12.17 9.78
C ARG A 7 18.92 -11.34 8.86
N PRO A 8 17.77 -11.89 8.43
CA PRO A 8 17.63 -13.07 7.60
C PRO A 8 17.27 -12.66 6.15
N LEU A 9 17.66 -13.47 5.18
CA LEU A 9 16.97 -13.48 3.89
C LEU A 9 15.48 -13.74 4.18
N LEU A 10 14.62 -12.78 3.84
CA LEU A 10 13.18 -12.98 3.89
C LEU A 10 12.83 -14.21 3.06
N PRO A 11 11.95 -15.11 3.55
CA PRO A 11 11.57 -16.29 2.79
C PRO A 11 10.95 -15.90 1.45
N ALA A 12 11.30 -16.63 0.37
CA ALA A 12 10.71 -16.36 -0.94
C ALA A 12 9.19 -16.63 -0.95
N HIS A 13 8.74 -17.58 -0.13
CA HIS A 13 7.33 -17.89 0.07
C HIS A 13 7.00 -17.99 1.56
N ALA A 14 5.98 -17.26 2.02
CA ALA A 14 5.48 -17.33 3.38
C ALA A 14 4.04 -16.83 3.49
N SER A 15 3.22 -17.57 4.22
CA SER A 15 1.96 -17.04 4.77
C SER A 15 2.23 -15.96 5.83
N PRO A 16 1.24 -15.13 6.19
CA PRO A 16 1.38 -14.15 7.27
C PRO A 16 1.89 -14.75 8.57
N ALA A 17 1.34 -15.91 8.98
CA ALA A 17 1.76 -16.63 10.18
C ALA A 17 3.19 -17.19 10.08
N GLN A 18 3.59 -17.71 8.91
CA GLN A 18 4.96 -18.18 8.68
C GLN A 18 5.96 -17.02 8.73
N LEU A 19 5.63 -15.88 8.13
CA LEU A 19 6.45 -14.67 8.18
C LEU A 19 6.56 -14.11 9.60
N ALA A 20 5.44 -14.09 10.34
CA ALA A 20 5.42 -13.69 11.75
C ALA A 20 6.32 -14.59 12.61
N SER A 21 6.24 -15.91 12.43
CA SER A 21 7.10 -16.90 13.10
C SER A 21 8.58 -16.69 12.75
N HIS A 22 8.88 -16.48 11.46
CA HIS A 22 10.25 -16.23 10.97
C HIS A 22 10.88 -14.98 11.62
N LEU A 23 10.08 -13.94 11.87
CA LEU A 23 10.50 -12.71 12.53
C LEU A 23 10.37 -12.75 14.06
N SER A 24 9.92 -13.88 14.62
CA SER A 24 9.66 -14.06 16.05
C SER A 24 8.67 -13.04 16.62
N LEU A 25 7.64 -12.68 15.84
CA LEU A 25 6.51 -11.89 16.33
C LEU A 25 5.66 -12.78 17.28
N PRO A 26 5.29 -12.30 18.47
CA PRO A 26 4.55 -13.11 19.44
C PRO A 26 3.15 -13.46 18.91
N THR A 27 2.70 -14.70 19.12
CA THR A 27 1.37 -15.14 18.69
C THR A 27 0.24 -14.37 19.38
N SER A 28 0.48 -13.87 20.60
CA SER A 28 -0.46 -13.00 21.33
C SER A 28 -0.66 -11.63 20.67
N SER A 29 0.16 -11.27 19.67
CA SER A 29 0.00 -10.04 18.88
C SER A 29 -0.93 -10.21 17.68
N HIS A 30 -1.37 -11.43 17.41
CA HIS A 30 -2.22 -11.76 16.29
C HIS A 30 -3.63 -11.22 16.51
N TRP A 31 -4.09 -10.43 15.56
CA TRP A 31 -5.48 -9.99 15.47
C TRP A 31 -6.02 -10.34 14.10
N LEU A 32 -7.24 -10.86 14.04
CA LEU A 32 -7.98 -11.18 12.83
C LEU A 32 -9.34 -10.49 12.92
N CYS A 33 -9.75 -9.83 11.84
CA CYS A 33 -11.06 -9.23 11.74
C CYS A 33 -12.16 -10.30 11.65
N SER A 34 -13.39 -9.95 12.03
CA SER A 34 -14.57 -10.78 11.73
C SER A 34 -15.44 -10.10 10.68
N SER A 35 -16.03 -10.92 9.80
CA SER A 35 -17.05 -10.49 8.83
C SER A 35 -18.43 -10.98 9.28
N PRO A 36 -19.52 -10.24 8.97
CA PRO A 36 -20.87 -10.71 9.22
C PRO A 36 -21.21 -11.87 8.26
N ARG A 37 -22.12 -12.75 8.69
CA ARG A 37 -22.72 -13.79 7.82
C ARG A 37 -23.74 -13.16 6.89
N LEU A 38 -23.87 -13.64 5.65
CA LEU A 38 -24.90 -13.14 4.73
C LEU A 38 -26.32 -13.28 5.27
N THR A 39 -26.59 -14.36 5.98
CA THR A 39 -27.88 -14.63 6.66
C THR A 39 -28.21 -13.64 7.78
N SER A 40 -27.19 -13.00 8.35
CA SER A 40 -27.33 -12.00 9.41
C SER A 40 -27.48 -10.57 8.90
N LEU A 41 -27.26 -10.34 7.59
CA LEU A 41 -27.42 -9.02 7.00
C LEU A 41 -28.91 -8.67 6.87
N PRO A 42 -29.29 -7.42 7.19
CA PRO A 42 -30.66 -6.96 6.96
C PRO A 42 -30.96 -6.93 5.46
N SER A 43 -32.21 -7.21 5.12
CA SER A 43 -32.79 -6.96 3.81
C SER A 43 -33.81 -5.84 3.93
N PRO A 44 -33.73 -4.74 3.15
CA PRO A 44 -32.82 -4.42 2.03
C PRO A 44 -31.40 -3.99 2.48
N PRO A 45 -30.43 -3.77 1.56
CA PRO A 45 -29.00 -3.64 1.85
C PRO A 45 -28.68 -2.67 2.99
N THR A 46 -27.63 -2.97 3.75
CA THR A 46 -27.20 -2.21 4.93
C THR A 46 -27.10 -0.72 4.65
N ASN A 47 -27.89 0.09 5.35
CA ASN A 47 -27.72 1.54 5.42
C ASN A 47 -26.26 1.84 5.83
N HIS A 48 -25.66 2.90 5.28
CA HIS A 48 -24.29 3.34 5.52
C HIS A 48 -23.85 3.35 6.99
N THR A 49 -24.76 3.67 7.90
CA THR A 49 -24.55 3.66 9.36
C THR A 49 -24.47 2.24 9.92
N HIS A 50 -25.27 1.31 9.40
CA HIS A 50 -25.21 -0.11 9.79
C HIS A 50 -23.93 -0.76 9.27
N THR A 51 -23.53 -0.51 8.01
CA THR A 51 -22.22 -0.95 7.51
C THR A 51 -21.09 -0.48 8.42
N ALA A 52 -21.12 0.80 8.83
CA ALA A 52 -20.14 1.36 9.75
C ALA A 52 -20.16 0.69 11.12
N SER A 53 -21.33 0.40 11.70
CA SER A 53 -21.46 -0.33 12.97
C SER A 53 -20.84 -1.73 12.90
N LEU A 54 -21.07 -2.47 11.81
CA LEU A 54 -20.46 -3.79 11.62
C LEU A 54 -18.94 -3.69 11.44
N LEU A 55 -18.45 -2.68 10.71
CA LEU A 55 -17.02 -2.39 10.59
C LEU A 55 -16.38 -2.01 11.94
N GLN A 56 -17.07 -1.26 12.79
CA GLN A 56 -16.59 -0.95 14.14
C GLN A 56 -16.43 -2.22 14.98
N GLN A 57 -17.41 -3.14 14.89
CA GLN A 57 -17.45 -4.38 15.67
C GLN A 57 -16.43 -5.41 15.18
N GLY A 58 -16.39 -5.70 13.88
CA GLY A 58 -15.56 -6.77 13.34
C GLY A 58 -14.18 -6.34 12.86
N TRP A 59 -14.04 -5.09 12.39
CA TRP A 59 -12.83 -4.59 11.74
C TRP A 59 -12.09 -3.53 12.57
N ALA A 60 -12.55 -3.26 13.80
CA ALA A 60 -12.03 -2.21 14.66
C ALA A 60 -11.97 -0.82 13.97
N ALA A 61 -12.88 -0.57 13.03
CA ALA A 61 -12.90 0.65 12.23
C ALA A 61 -13.31 1.87 13.09
N ARG A 62 -12.71 3.02 12.80
CA ARG A 62 -13.09 4.33 13.34
C ARG A 62 -13.84 5.12 12.27
N THR A 63 -15.10 4.78 12.08
CA THR A 63 -16.03 5.46 11.18
C THR A 63 -17.43 5.44 11.76
N HIS A 64 -18.23 6.49 11.53
CA HIS A 64 -19.63 6.57 11.97
C HIS A 64 -20.64 6.30 10.86
N ALA A 65 -20.19 6.39 9.60
CA ALA A 65 -20.96 6.08 8.40
C ALA A 65 -19.96 5.79 7.28
N THR A 66 -20.31 4.82 6.43
CA THR A 66 -19.63 4.64 5.14
C THR A 66 -20.22 5.58 4.11
N LYS A 67 -19.53 5.82 3.01
CA LYS A 67 -20.05 6.57 1.87
C LYS A 67 -20.32 5.67 0.68
N HIS A 68 -19.36 4.82 0.37
CA HIS A 68 -19.39 3.98 -0.82
C HIS A 68 -19.04 2.52 -0.49
N ALA A 69 -19.20 2.11 0.77
CA ALA A 69 -18.94 0.75 1.19
C ALA A 69 -20.19 0.08 1.76
N THR A 70 -20.36 -1.20 1.45
CA THR A 70 -21.45 -2.04 1.95
C THR A 70 -21.00 -3.48 2.12
N TRP A 71 -21.66 -4.22 3.01
CA TRP A 71 -21.46 -5.67 3.08
C TRP A 71 -22.25 -6.34 1.96
N ALA A 72 -21.60 -7.26 1.24
CA ALA A 72 -22.17 -7.94 0.10
C ALA A 72 -21.78 -9.43 0.07
N ARG A 73 -22.50 -10.20 -0.73
CA ARG A 73 -22.08 -11.54 -1.14
C ARG A 73 -20.74 -11.46 -1.86
N ASP A 74 -19.87 -12.44 -1.62
CA ASP A 74 -18.65 -12.61 -2.40
C ASP A 74 -19.03 -12.92 -3.87
N PRO A 75 -18.68 -12.06 -4.83
CA PRO A 75 -19.06 -12.27 -6.23
C PRO A 75 -18.23 -13.36 -6.93
N PHE A 76 -17.27 -13.98 -6.22
CA PHE A 76 -16.39 -15.02 -6.75
C PHE A 76 -16.58 -16.37 -6.03
N ASP A 77 -17.59 -16.47 -5.16
CA ASP A 77 -17.94 -17.69 -4.42
C ASP A 77 -19.47 -17.87 -4.46
N ASP A 78 -19.94 -18.67 -5.44
CA ASP A 78 -21.35 -18.85 -5.75
C ASP A 78 -22.03 -19.95 -4.91
N ASP A 79 -21.26 -20.72 -4.12
CA ASP A 79 -21.71 -22.02 -3.62
C ASP A 79 -22.26 -22.02 -2.18
N ASP A 80 -22.22 -20.89 -1.45
CA ASP A 80 -22.67 -20.85 -0.05
C ASP A 80 -23.59 -19.65 0.29
N ASN A 81 -24.81 -19.96 0.71
CA ASN A 81 -25.81 -18.98 1.16
C ASN A 81 -25.59 -18.50 2.61
N ASP A 82 -24.72 -19.16 3.37
CA ASP A 82 -24.27 -18.74 4.72
C ASP A 82 -22.79 -18.31 4.73
N ALA A 83 -22.26 -17.97 3.56
CA ALA A 83 -20.90 -17.46 3.41
C ALA A 83 -20.67 -16.19 4.26
N GLU A 84 -19.40 -15.95 4.59
CA GLU A 84 -18.99 -14.66 5.13
C GLU A 84 -19.20 -13.57 4.09
N ALA A 85 -19.83 -12.47 4.49
CA ALA A 85 -19.95 -11.31 3.64
C ALA A 85 -18.58 -10.63 3.45
N VAL A 86 -18.42 -9.98 2.30
CA VAL A 86 -17.23 -9.19 1.96
C VAL A 86 -17.57 -7.72 1.97
N LEU A 87 -16.58 -6.88 2.25
CA LEU A 87 -16.75 -5.44 2.15
C LEU A 87 -16.60 -5.04 0.68
N GLN A 88 -17.70 -4.71 0.03
CA GLN A 88 -17.70 -4.10 -1.30
C GLN A 88 -17.49 -2.59 -1.17
N VAL A 89 -16.56 -2.04 -1.94
CA VAL A 89 -16.42 -0.60 -2.15
C VAL A 89 -16.78 -0.27 -3.59
N GLU A 90 -17.72 0.65 -3.76
CA GLU A 90 -18.15 1.20 -5.04
C GLU A 90 -17.33 2.45 -5.39
N TYR A 91 -16.85 2.52 -6.63
CA TYR A 91 -16.21 3.69 -7.22
C TYR A 91 -17.18 4.30 -8.21
N LEU A 92 -17.74 5.47 -7.87
CA LEU A 92 -18.71 6.15 -8.73
C LEU A 92 -18.03 6.66 -9.99
N GLY A 93 -18.62 6.36 -11.15
CA GLY A 93 -18.04 6.71 -12.44
C GLY A 93 -17.90 8.21 -12.66
N GLY A 94 -16.80 8.63 -13.30
CA GLY A 94 -16.47 10.04 -13.49
C GLY A 94 -16.10 10.77 -12.20
N THR A 95 -15.75 10.03 -11.14
CA THR A 95 -15.31 10.61 -9.87
C THR A 95 -14.05 9.91 -9.34
N ARG A 96 -13.47 10.48 -8.29
CA ARG A 96 -12.43 9.84 -7.45
C ARG A 96 -12.96 9.48 -6.06
N GLU A 97 -14.28 9.27 -5.95
CA GLU A 97 -14.89 8.87 -4.69
C GLU A 97 -14.55 7.41 -4.36
N GLY A 98 -14.64 7.09 -3.07
CA GLY A 98 -14.26 5.81 -2.51
C GLY A 98 -14.35 5.85 -1.00
N GLU A 99 -13.72 4.91 -0.31
CA GLU A 99 -13.89 4.75 1.13
C GLU A 99 -12.57 4.94 1.91
N GLN A 100 -12.66 5.59 3.07
CA GLN A 100 -11.51 5.80 3.92
C GLN A 100 -11.85 5.84 5.41
N PHE A 101 -11.20 4.97 6.18
CA PHE A 101 -11.28 4.95 7.63
C PHE A 101 -10.01 4.35 8.25
N SER A 102 -9.75 4.63 9.52
CA SER A 102 -8.66 3.98 10.26
C SER A 102 -9.18 2.76 11.01
N MET A 103 -8.49 1.63 10.88
CA MET A 103 -8.72 0.46 11.72
C MET A 103 -7.75 0.55 12.91
N ARG A 104 -8.30 0.79 14.10
CA ARG A 104 -7.51 0.87 15.34
C ARG A 104 -7.47 -0.49 16.00
N VAL A 105 -6.77 -1.42 15.33
CA VAL A 105 -6.53 -2.77 15.82
C VAL A 105 -6.08 -2.71 17.29
N PRO A 106 -6.76 -3.41 18.21
CA PRO A 106 -6.57 -3.25 19.65
C PRO A 106 -5.11 -3.26 20.11
N ASP A 107 -4.29 -4.11 19.50
CA ASP A 107 -2.94 -4.40 19.97
C ASP A 107 -1.82 -3.64 19.23
N LEU A 108 -2.12 -2.97 18.09
CA LEU A 108 -1.19 -2.00 17.48
C LEU A 108 -0.96 -0.75 18.36
N LYS A 109 -1.49 -0.71 19.59
CA LYS A 109 -1.49 0.50 20.41
C LYS A 109 -0.15 0.74 21.10
N ALA A 110 0.37 1.93 20.83
CA ALA A 110 1.46 2.66 21.48
C ALA A 110 2.90 2.13 21.32
N ARG A 111 3.13 0.86 21.01
CA ARG A 111 4.51 0.30 20.99
C ARG A 111 4.87 -0.55 19.78
N ALA A 112 3.98 -0.80 18.82
CA ALA A 112 4.33 -1.60 17.66
C ALA A 112 5.44 -0.91 16.83
N GLN A 113 6.61 -1.55 16.78
CA GLN A 113 7.76 -1.11 15.99
C GLN A 113 7.99 -2.00 14.77
N THR A 114 7.46 -3.23 14.77
CA THR A 114 7.35 -4.08 13.59
C THR A 114 5.92 -4.58 13.49
N ALA A 115 5.33 -4.53 12.31
CA ALA A 115 4.01 -5.11 12.07
C ALA A 115 3.92 -5.76 10.69
N ILE A 116 3.16 -6.84 10.64
CA ILE A 116 2.63 -7.47 9.43
C ILE A 116 1.16 -7.09 9.34
N LEU A 117 0.73 -6.66 8.17
CA LEU A 117 -0.66 -6.53 7.76
C LEU A 117 -0.91 -7.51 6.63
N SER A 118 -1.95 -8.34 6.73
CA SER A 118 -2.44 -9.14 5.61
C SER A 118 -3.92 -8.89 5.38
N TYR A 119 -4.34 -8.92 4.12
CA TYR A 119 -5.74 -8.85 3.71
C TYR A 119 -5.92 -9.43 2.31
N GLU A 120 -7.15 -9.77 1.96
CA GLU A 120 -7.51 -10.15 0.60
C GLU A 120 -8.24 -8.98 -0.09
N VAL A 121 -7.88 -8.73 -1.34
CA VAL A 121 -8.54 -7.75 -2.22
C VAL A 121 -8.89 -8.40 -3.54
N ALA A 122 -10.06 -8.08 -4.07
CA ALA A 122 -10.47 -8.45 -5.41
C ALA A 122 -11.05 -7.24 -6.15
N PHE A 123 -10.96 -7.27 -7.47
CA PHE A 123 -11.51 -6.25 -8.36
C PHE A 123 -12.54 -6.89 -9.29
N ASP A 124 -13.55 -6.12 -9.71
CA ASP A 124 -14.50 -6.57 -10.74
C ASP A 124 -13.76 -7.21 -11.94
N PRO A 125 -14.34 -8.23 -12.61
CA PRO A 125 -13.73 -8.82 -13.81
C PRO A 125 -13.40 -7.80 -14.91
N ALA A 126 -14.20 -6.74 -15.02
CA ALA A 126 -14.04 -5.65 -15.98
C ALA A 126 -13.40 -4.38 -15.37
N PHE A 127 -12.77 -4.47 -14.20
CA PHE A 127 -12.17 -3.31 -13.54
C PHE A 127 -11.11 -2.64 -14.42
N ASP A 128 -11.31 -1.37 -14.76
CA ASP A 128 -10.29 -0.57 -15.44
C ASP A 128 -9.49 0.22 -14.39
N PHE A 129 -8.19 -0.05 -14.35
CA PHE A 129 -7.27 0.54 -13.38
C PHE A 129 -6.94 2.01 -13.69
N VAL A 130 -7.29 2.51 -14.88
CA VAL A 130 -7.05 3.88 -15.35
C VAL A 130 -5.59 4.27 -15.10
N LYS A 131 -5.33 5.33 -14.32
CA LYS A 131 -3.97 5.81 -13.98
C LYS A 131 -3.51 5.40 -12.59
N GLY A 132 -4.38 4.74 -11.83
CA GLY A 132 -4.07 4.28 -10.49
C GLY A 132 -5.06 4.72 -9.41
N GLY A 133 -4.89 4.15 -8.24
CA GLY A 133 -5.71 4.41 -7.06
C GLY A 133 -5.07 3.86 -5.81
N LYS A 134 -5.64 4.16 -4.65
CA LYS A 134 -5.09 3.79 -3.33
C LYS A 134 -5.65 2.46 -2.86
N LEU A 135 -4.90 1.76 -2.03
CA LEU A 135 -5.32 0.57 -1.30
C LEU A 135 -4.89 0.65 0.17
N PRO A 136 -5.51 -0.16 1.06
CA PRO A 136 -5.17 -0.21 2.47
C PRO A 136 -3.69 -0.50 2.73
N GLY A 137 -3.16 0.05 3.83
CA GLY A 137 -1.80 -0.25 4.30
C GLY A 137 -1.54 0.23 5.72
N LEU A 138 -0.35 -0.10 6.23
CA LEU A 138 0.06 0.27 7.58
C LEU A 138 0.23 1.79 7.74
N TYR A 139 -0.15 2.30 8.92
CA TYR A 139 -0.05 3.70 9.30
C TYR A 139 0.56 3.82 10.70
N GLY A 140 1.40 4.84 10.88
CA GLY A 140 2.04 5.14 12.15
C GLY A 140 1.89 6.60 12.53
N SER A 141 1.90 6.88 13.82
CA SER A 141 1.80 8.24 14.36
C SER A 141 2.39 8.34 15.75
N THR A 142 2.87 9.53 16.12
CA THR A 142 3.21 9.84 17.51
C THR A 142 1.95 9.83 18.39
N PRO A 143 2.09 9.64 19.72
CA PRO A 143 0.94 9.68 20.64
C PRO A 143 0.18 11.00 20.61
N THR A 144 0.87 12.12 20.35
CA THR A 144 0.25 13.44 20.23
C THR A 144 -0.59 13.55 18.95
N ALA A 145 -0.06 13.10 17.80
CA ALA A 145 -0.80 13.06 16.55
C ALA A 145 -2.01 12.09 16.61
N ALA A 146 -1.88 10.97 17.33
CA ALA A 146 -2.97 10.01 17.51
C ALA A 146 -4.17 10.57 18.32
N LYS A 147 -3.92 11.50 19.25
CA LYS A 147 -4.94 12.18 20.08
C LYS A 147 -5.60 13.36 19.37
N GLY A 148 -5.00 13.82 18.27
CA GLY A 148 -5.38 15.01 17.51
C GLY A 148 -6.63 14.87 16.65
N GLY A 149 -7.79 14.61 17.25
CA GLY A 149 -9.10 14.70 16.58
C GLY A 149 -9.60 16.15 16.38
N LYS A 150 -8.78 17.16 16.70
CA LYS A 150 -9.08 18.59 16.52
C LYS A 150 -8.04 19.22 15.60
N LYS A 151 -8.53 20.06 14.68
CA LYS A 151 -7.81 20.84 13.66
C LYS A 151 -6.29 20.95 13.91
N GLY A 152 -5.47 20.25 13.14
CA GLY A 152 -4.00 20.47 13.15
C GLY A 152 -3.11 19.25 12.95
N HIS A 153 -3.57 18.02 13.22
CA HIS A 153 -2.76 16.82 13.00
C HIS A 153 -3.16 16.18 11.66
N GLY A 154 -2.37 16.45 10.61
CA GLY A 154 -2.62 15.92 9.28
C GLY A 154 -2.36 14.41 9.17
N LEU A 155 -3.11 13.74 8.30
CA LEU A 155 -2.72 12.42 7.81
C LEU A 155 -1.48 12.57 6.92
N CYS A 156 -0.53 11.64 7.03
CA CYS A 156 0.60 11.52 6.09
C CYS A 156 0.11 11.00 4.73
N ALA A 157 -0.60 11.87 4.00
CA ALA A 157 -1.31 11.63 2.75
C ALA A 157 -1.60 12.97 2.06
N GLY A 158 -1.96 12.93 0.76
CA GLY A 158 -2.40 14.12 0.02
C GLY A 158 -1.34 15.23 -0.04
N GLY A 159 -0.07 14.85 -0.08
CA GLY A 159 1.08 15.76 -0.10
C GLY A 159 1.51 16.33 1.25
N LYS A 160 0.95 15.84 2.36
CA LYS A 160 1.39 16.21 3.70
C LYS A 160 2.47 15.24 4.19
N HIS A 161 3.71 15.74 4.25
CA HIS A 161 4.85 15.05 4.84
C HIS A 161 5.07 15.61 6.25
N LEU A 162 4.88 14.77 7.27
CA LEU A 162 4.94 15.19 8.67
C LEU A 162 5.82 14.24 9.47
N ALA A 163 6.72 14.78 10.30
CA ALA A 163 7.56 13.97 11.19
C ALA A 163 6.77 13.18 12.25
N THR A 164 5.51 13.56 12.47
CA THR A 164 4.65 12.93 13.47
C THR A 164 3.85 11.74 12.95
N CYS A 165 3.97 11.38 11.66
CA CYS A 165 3.31 10.20 11.10
C CYS A 165 4.09 9.57 9.96
N LEU A 166 3.64 8.38 9.56
CA LEU A 166 4.00 7.72 8.31
C LEU A 166 2.79 7.02 7.74
N SER A 167 2.78 6.80 6.43
CA SER A 167 1.85 5.84 5.81
C SER A 167 2.60 4.97 4.81
N ALA A 168 2.25 3.68 4.76
CA ALA A 168 2.72 2.72 3.79
C ALA A 168 1.50 2.10 3.09
N ARG A 169 0.68 2.93 2.45
CA ARG A 169 -0.48 2.44 1.68
C ARG A 169 0.01 1.70 0.44
N LEU A 170 -0.87 0.90 -0.16
CA LEU A 170 -0.61 0.38 -1.49
C LEU A 170 -1.25 1.28 -2.53
N MET A 171 -0.82 1.11 -3.78
CA MET A 171 -1.50 1.65 -4.94
C MET A 171 -1.57 0.61 -6.04
N TRP A 172 -2.62 0.69 -6.84
CA TRP A 172 -2.58 0.19 -8.21
C TRP A 172 -2.20 1.34 -9.16
N ARG A 173 -1.72 0.96 -10.33
CA ARG A 173 -1.27 1.79 -11.46
C ARG A 173 -1.89 1.24 -12.75
N PRO A 174 -1.66 1.85 -13.94
CA PRO A 174 -2.17 1.30 -15.19
C PRO A 174 -1.90 -0.19 -15.33
N ASP A 175 -2.87 -0.88 -15.92
CA ASP A 175 -2.86 -2.32 -16.15
C ASP A 175 -2.71 -3.18 -14.89
N GLY A 176 -3.03 -2.62 -13.71
CA GLY A 176 -3.01 -3.33 -12.44
C GLY A 176 -1.63 -3.41 -11.80
N LEU A 177 -0.61 -2.71 -12.31
CA LEU A 177 0.71 -2.70 -11.67
C LEU A 177 0.59 -2.21 -10.22
N GLY A 178 1.23 -2.91 -9.29
CA GLY A 178 1.18 -2.55 -7.88
C GLY A 178 2.42 -1.80 -7.41
N GLU A 179 2.27 -0.96 -6.38
CA GLU A 179 3.38 -0.35 -5.63
C GLU A 179 3.03 -0.17 -4.15
N VAL A 180 4.04 -0.10 -3.28
CA VAL A 180 3.88 0.49 -1.95
C VAL A 180 4.08 2.00 -2.10
N TYR A 181 3.08 2.76 -1.68
CA TYR A 181 3.05 4.21 -1.77
C TYR A 181 3.22 4.84 -0.38
N ALA A 182 4.46 5.22 -0.08
CA ALA A 182 4.89 5.56 1.26
C ALA A 182 5.06 7.08 1.47
N TYR A 183 4.53 7.59 2.58
CA TYR A 183 4.88 8.92 3.09
C TYR A 183 5.86 8.73 4.25
N VAL A 184 7.14 8.87 3.93
CA VAL A 184 8.29 8.64 4.83
C VAL A 184 9.37 9.68 4.56
N PRO A 185 10.28 9.94 5.51
CA PRO A 185 11.47 10.71 5.20
C PRO A 185 12.35 9.96 4.21
N THR A 186 13.07 10.70 3.38
CA THR A 186 14.11 10.18 2.48
C THR A 186 15.48 10.63 2.98
N TYR A 187 16.55 10.25 2.28
CA TYR A 187 17.90 10.71 2.55
C TYR A 187 18.72 10.67 1.25
N GLU A 188 19.91 11.25 1.26
CA GLU A 188 20.80 11.26 0.10
C GLU A 188 21.10 9.83 -0.40
N GLY A 189 20.82 9.58 -1.68
CA GLY A 189 21.00 8.28 -2.32
C GLY A 189 19.78 7.35 -2.23
N PHE A 190 18.84 7.57 -1.30
CA PHE A 190 17.68 6.67 -1.11
C PHE A 190 16.90 6.38 -2.40
N CYS A 191 16.71 7.39 -3.24
CA CYS A 191 15.94 7.29 -4.47
C CYS A 191 16.74 6.75 -5.67
N ASP A 192 18.06 6.70 -5.58
CA ASP A 192 18.96 6.34 -6.69
C ASP A 192 19.71 5.02 -6.45
N GLU A 193 19.83 4.58 -5.19
CA GLU A 193 20.62 3.41 -4.78
C GLU A 193 19.95 2.08 -5.08
N ARG A 194 18.63 2.08 -5.27
CA ARG A 194 17.86 0.86 -5.44
C ARG A 194 16.82 1.00 -6.53
N GLU A 195 16.78 -0.01 -7.40
CA GLU A 195 15.75 -0.10 -8.43
C GLU A 195 14.35 -0.19 -7.80
N GLY A 196 13.37 0.41 -8.46
CA GLY A 196 11.98 0.44 -7.99
C GLY A 196 11.68 1.49 -6.93
N VAL A 197 12.60 2.42 -6.62
CA VAL A 197 12.32 3.57 -5.75
C VAL A 197 12.12 4.82 -6.59
N GLU A 198 10.91 5.37 -6.58
CA GLU A 198 10.59 6.65 -7.22
C GLU A 198 10.12 7.66 -6.18
N CYS A 199 10.98 8.61 -5.84
CA CYS A 199 10.62 9.71 -4.95
C CYS A 199 9.94 10.85 -5.71
N ASP A 200 8.83 11.32 -5.16
CA ASP A 200 8.12 12.53 -5.60
C ASP A 200 8.31 13.67 -4.59
N ARG A 201 8.26 14.93 -5.05
CA ARG A 201 8.44 16.11 -4.20
C ARG A 201 7.18 16.51 -3.45
N ALA A 202 6.04 16.38 -4.12
CA ALA A 202 4.75 16.85 -3.66
C ALA A 202 3.95 15.72 -3.00
N PHE A 203 4.28 14.46 -3.31
CA PHE A 203 3.52 13.32 -2.83
C PHE A 203 4.40 12.15 -2.37
N GLY A 204 3.79 10.97 -2.18
CA GLY A 204 4.46 9.82 -1.59
C GLY A 204 5.53 9.21 -2.51
N THR A 205 6.48 8.52 -1.90
CA THR A 205 7.49 7.71 -2.58
C THR A 205 6.85 6.41 -3.06
N SER A 206 7.04 6.08 -4.34
CA SER A 206 6.64 4.78 -4.89
C SER A 206 7.79 3.78 -4.66
N LEU A 207 7.47 2.64 -4.08
CA LEU A 207 8.41 1.58 -3.74
C LEU A 207 7.94 0.28 -4.40
N GLY A 208 8.78 -0.27 -5.27
CA GLY A 208 8.54 -1.54 -5.98
C GLY A 208 7.45 -1.46 -7.04
N ARG A 209 7.23 -0.31 -7.69
CA ARG A 209 6.21 -0.20 -8.75
C ARG A 209 6.45 -1.25 -9.83
N GLY A 210 5.40 -2.03 -10.11
CA GLY A 210 5.42 -3.05 -11.16
C GLY A 210 6.14 -4.33 -10.80
N SER A 211 6.57 -4.49 -9.54
CA SER A 211 7.11 -5.77 -9.04
C SER A 211 6.03 -6.85 -8.90
N TRP A 212 4.74 -6.47 -8.95
CA TRP A 212 3.60 -7.37 -9.14
C TRP A 212 2.48 -6.66 -9.90
N ARG A 213 1.45 -7.43 -10.24
CA ARG A 213 0.21 -6.97 -10.85
C ARG A 213 -0.99 -7.52 -10.11
N PHE A 214 -2.02 -6.70 -9.92
CA PHE A 214 -3.32 -7.12 -9.43
C PHE A 214 -4.12 -7.76 -10.57
N GLU A 215 -4.71 -8.91 -10.28
CA GLU A 215 -5.62 -9.58 -11.19
C GLU A 215 -7.04 -9.04 -11.04
N ARG A 216 -7.84 -9.24 -12.09
CA ARG A 216 -9.28 -8.94 -12.10
C ARG A 216 -10.06 -10.22 -11.86
N GLY A 217 -11.26 -10.11 -11.29
CA GLY A 217 -12.18 -11.24 -11.18
C GLY A 217 -11.75 -12.34 -10.21
N GLY A 218 -10.92 -12.01 -9.22
CA GLY A 218 -10.45 -12.98 -8.23
C GLY A 218 -9.71 -12.34 -7.06
N TRP A 219 -9.56 -13.12 -6.00
CA TRP A 219 -8.91 -12.69 -4.77
C TRP A 219 -7.39 -12.71 -4.88
N THR A 220 -6.77 -11.62 -4.44
CA THR A 220 -5.33 -11.48 -4.25
C THR A 220 -5.06 -11.29 -2.76
N THR A 221 -4.25 -12.18 -2.18
CA THR A 221 -3.76 -12.00 -0.80
C THR A 221 -2.56 -11.07 -0.80
N ILE A 222 -2.64 -9.99 -0.03
CA ILE A 222 -1.57 -9.03 0.18
C ILE A 222 -1.04 -9.21 1.59
N THR A 223 0.28 -9.31 1.75
CA THR A 223 0.95 -9.29 3.06
C THR A 223 2.07 -8.26 3.07
N GLN A 224 1.89 -7.20 3.86
CA GLN A 224 2.83 -6.09 4.02
C GLN A 224 3.53 -6.19 5.38
N LEU A 225 4.87 -6.19 5.36
CA LEU A 225 5.72 -6.05 6.53
C LEU A 225 6.32 -4.65 6.57
N VAL A 226 6.20 -3.97 7.70
CA VAL A 226 6.96 -2.76 8.03
C VAL A 226 7.66 -2.97 9.36
N ALA A 227 8.99 -2.82 9.37
CA ALA A 227 9.79 -2.74 10.58
C ALA A 227 10.46 -1.36 10.65
N LEU A 228 10.13 -0.59 11.67
CA LEU A 228 10.67 0.75 11.89
C LEU A 228 12.18 0.68 12.16
N ASN A 229 12.89 1.72 11.77
CA ASN A 229 14.30 1.88 12.13
C ASN A 229 14.51 1.92 13.66
N SER A 230 15.66 1.40 14.10
CA SER A 230 15.99 1.26 15.53
C SER A 230 16.31 2.58 16.21
N ALA A 231 16.79 3.58 15.47
CA ALA A 231 17.04 4.93 15.96
C ALA A 231 16.67 5.99 14.89
N PRO A 232 16.31 7.23 15.27
CA PRO A 232 15.84 8.31 14.37
C PRO A 232 16.62 8.58 13.08
N ASN A 233 17.90 8.23 13.05
CA ASN A 233 18.83 8.46 11.93
C ASN A 233 19.48 7.17 11.42
N ALA A 234 19.10 6.00 11.96
CA ALA A 234 19.59 4.72 11.49
C ALA A 234 18.73 4.26 10.30
N ALA A 235 19.27 4.29 9.08
CA ALA A 235 18.61 3.74 7.91
C ALA A 235 18.75 2.22 7.92
N ASN A 236 17.97 1.55 8.79
CA ASN A 236 17.93 0.09 8.91
C ASN A 236 16.50 -0.47 8.97
N GLY A 237 15.48 0.35 8.67
CA GLY A 237 14.12 -0.13 8.57
C GLY A 237 13.92 -1.11 7.42
N LEU A 238 12.87 -1.92 7.51
CA LEU A 238 12.55 -2.95 6.53
C LEU A 238 11.13 -2.75 6.00
N LEU A 239 10.98 -2.89 4.69
CA LEU A 239 9.73 -3.08 3.98
C LEU A 239 9.76 -4.46 3.33
N ALA A 240 8.67 -5.21 3.39
CA ALA A 240 8.46 -6.32 2.48
C ALA A 240 7.00 -6.42 2.06
N LEU A 241 6.78 -6.92 0.86
CA LEU A 241 5.47 -7.19 0.32
C LEU A 241 5.44 -8.58 -0.31
N TYR A 242 4.45 -9.36 0.11
CA TYR A 242 4.13 -10.64 -0.47
C TYR A 242 2.75 -10.56 -1.14
N VAL A 243 2.65 -11.21 -2.30
CA VAL A 243 1.41 -11.35 -3.06
C VAL A 243 1.17 -12.84 -3.24
N ASN A 244 0.01 -13.33 -2.82
CA ASN A 244 -0.31 -14.76 -2.81
C ASN A 244 0.82 -15.58 -2.17
N HIS A 245 1.28 -15.10 -1.02
CA HIS A 245 2.37 -15.68 -0.22
C HIS A 245 3.76 -15.68 -0.86
N SER A 246 3.95 -15.05 -2.03
CA SER A 246 5.26 -14.96 -2.69
C SER A 246 5.86 -13.57 -2.49
N LEU A 247 7.13 -13.48 -2.10
CA LEU A 247 7.84 -12.22 -1.92
C LEU A 247 8.02 -11.54 -3.28
N VAL A 248 7.30 -10.43 -3.51
CA VAL A 248 7.38 -9.66 -4.76
C VAL A 248 8.30 -8.46 -4.64
N TYR A 249 8.42 -7.91 -3.43
CA TYR A 249 9.28 -6.77 -3.17
C TYR A 249 9.76 -6.75 -1.72
N SER A 250 11.02 -6.42 -1.51
CA SER A 250 11.56 -6.07 -0.20
C SER A 250 12.39 -4.81 -0.35
N HIS A 251 12.57 -4.03 0.70
CA HIS A 251 13.51 -2.91 0.76
C HIS A 251 14.04 -2.77 2.18
N ASP A 252 15.34 -2.96 2.35
CA ASP A 252 16.05 -2.69 3.60
C ASP A 252 16.58 -1.24 3.64
N HIS A 253 17.16 -0.81 4.75
CA HIS A 253 17.66 0.57 4.90
C HIS A 253 16.60 1.68 4.73
N VAL A 254 15.31 1.38 4.89
CA VAL A 254 14.26 2.42 4.86
C VAL A 254 14.32 3.22 6.16
N LEU A 255 14.31 4.55 6.06
CA LEU A 255 14.11 5.41 7.22
C LEU A 255 12.62 5.69 7.39
N TRP A 256 11.96 4.97 8.30
CA TRP A 256 10.51 5.09 8.51
C TRP A 256 10.12 6.26 9.40
N ARG A 257 10.96 6.63 10.37
CA ARG A 257 10.68 7.69 11.35
C ARG A 257 11.93 8.44 11.76
N THR A 258 11.75 9.72 12.11
CA THR A 258 12.75 10.55 12.79
C THR A 258 12.35 10.89 14.22
N ASP A 259 11.08 10.70 14.58
CA ASP A 259 10.61 10.83 15.96
C ASP A 259 10.58 9.43 16.62
N PRO A 260 11.34 9.19 17.70
CA PRO A 260 11.41 7.88 18.34
C PRO A 260 10.08 7.48 19.01
N THR A 261 9.17 8.42 19.26
CA THR A 261 7.84 8.15 19.83
C THR A 261 6.83 7.70 18.78
N LEU A 262 7.15 7.83 17.49
CA LEU A 262 6.30 7.35 16.40
C LEU A 262 6.33 5.82 16.37
N THR A 263 5.15 5.20 16.51
CA THR A 263 4.93 3.76 16.37
C THR A 263 3.89 3.48 15.30
N LEU A 264 3.87 2.24 14.79
CA LEU A 264 2.78 1.76 13.94
C LEU A 264 1.53 1.71 14.82
N SER A 265 0.44 2.33 14.37
CA SER A 265 -0.70 2.64 15.25
C SER A 265 -2.05 2.22 14.70
N SER A 266 -2.14 1.94 13.39
CA SER A 266 -3.38 1.53 12.73
C SER A 266 -3.13 0.98 11.33
N VAL A 267 -4.16 0.35 10.76
CA VAL A 267 -4.28 0.18 9.32
C VAL A 267 -5.09 1.35 8.77
N LEU A 268 -4.57 2.04 7.76
CA LEU A 268 -5.31 3.06 7.03
C LEU A 268 -6.01 2.38 5.85
N PHE A 269 -7.30 2.06 6.03
CA PHE A 269 -8.15 1.66 4.92
C PHE A 269 -8.44 2.90 4.09
N SER A 270 -7.97 2.93 2.84
CA SER A 270 -8.03 4.10 1.98
C SER A 270 -8.02 3.59 0.55
N THR A 271 -9.19 3.57 -0.07
CA THR A 271 -9.35 3.04 -1.43
C THR A 271 -10.21 3.96 -2.27
N PHE A 272 -9.63 4.44 -3.36
CA PHE A 272 -10.23 5.38 -4.30
C PHE A 272 -9.32 5.51 -5.52
N PHE A 273 -9.92 5.80 -6.68
CA PHE A 273 -9.21 6.21 -7.88
C PHE A 273 -8.46 7.52 -7.62
N GLY A 274 -7.17 7.61 -7.96
CA GLY A 274 -6.28 8.51 -7.22
C GLY A 274 -5.15 9.13 -8.00
N GLY A 275 -5.28 10.44 -8.21
CA GLY A 275 -4.28 11.39 -8.68
C GLY A 275 -4.79 12.81 -8.45
N GLY A 276 -4.19 13.81 -9.08
CA GLY A 276 -4.51 15.22 -8.86
C GLY A 276 -5.70 15.75 -9.67
N ASP A 277 -6.08 15.08 -10.75
CA ASP A 277 -6.99 15.58 -11.79
C ASP A 277 -7.98 14.50 -12.29
N GLU A 278 -8.88 14.91 -13.19
CA GLU A 278 -9.95 14.09 -13.78
C GLU A 278 -9.46 12.89 -14.60
N SER A 279 -8.20 12.90 -15.07
CA SER A 279 -7.66 11.78 -15.83
C SER A 279 -7.39 10.52 -15.00
N TYR A 280 -7.64 10.62 -13.69
CA TYR A 280 -7.64 9.52 -12.74
C TYR A 280 -9.03 9.05 -12.36
N ASP A 281 -10.10 9.71 -12.81
CA ASP A 281 -11.46 9.38 -12.41
C ASP A 281 -11.82 7.94 -12.80
N ALA A 282 -12.67 7.31 -11.98
CA ALA A 282 -13.19 5.98 -12.26
C ALA A 282 -13.94 5.96 -13.60
N PRO A 283 -13.97 4.80 -14.30
CA PRO A 283 -14.69 4.66 -15.57
C PRO A 283 -16.14 5.12 -15.45
N ALA A 284 -16.71 5.72 -16.50
CA ALA A 284 -18.05 6.33 -16.45
C ALA A 284 -19.17 5.39 -15.94
N GLY A 285 -19.04 4.08 -16.16
CA GLY A 285 -19.99 3.06 -15.66
C GLY A 285 -19.84 2.71 -14.17
N GLY A 286 -18.85 3.26 -13.48
CA GLY A 286 -18.44 2.85 -12.14
C GLY A 286 -17.78 1.47 -12.13
N THR A 287 -17.23 1.10 -10.98
CA THR A 287 -16.67 -0.24 -10.75
C THR A 287 -16.55 -0.51 -9.25
N ARG A 288 -16.18 -1.72 -8.87
CA ARG A 288 -16.10 -2.16 -7.47
C ARG A 288 -14.82 -2.91 -7.18
N SER A 289 -14.44 -2.87 -5.91
CA SER A 289 -13.47 -3.77 -5.33
C SER A 289 -14.01 -4.35 -4.03
N TYR A 290 -13.50 -5.51 -3.66
CA TYR A 290 -13.96 -6.29 -2.52
C TYR A 290 -12.80 -6.54 -1.57
N PHE A 291 -13.08 -6.54 -0.27
CA PHE A 291 -12.07 -6.72 0.77
C PHE A 291 -12.55 -7.68 1.85
N ARG A 292 -11.63 -8.53 2.34
CA ARG A 292 -11.89 -9.44 3.47
C ARG A 292 -10.60 -9.84 4.19
N ARG A 293 -10.77 -10.53 5.33
CA ARG A 293 -9.69 -11.22 6.07
C ARG A 293 -8.49 -10.34 6.42
N PHE A 294 -8.76 -9.16 6.98
CA PHE A 294 -7.70 -8.36 7.57
C PHE A 294 -7.14 -9.05 8.81
N GLU A 295 -5.84 -9.32 8.82
CA GLU A 295 -5.11 -9.79 9.99
C GLU A 295 -3.84 -8.98 10.20
N THR A 296 -3.37 -8.96 11.45
CA THR A 296 -2.10 -8.31 11.80
C THR A 296 -1.32 -9.12 12.82
N TYR A 297 0.01 -9.05 12.72
CA TYR A 297 0.95 -9.47 13.76
C TYR A 297 1.84 -8.28 14.07
N HIS A 298 2.32 -8.13 15.30
CA HIS A 298 3.23 -7.03 15.63
C HIS A 298 4.17 -7.37 16.78
N SER A 299 5.22 -6.55 16.92
CA SER A 299 6.16 -6.62 18.04
C SER A 299 6.58 -5.23 18.42
N GLU A 300 6.96 -5.09 19.70
CA GLU A 300 7.59 -3.87 20.21
C GLU A 300 9.06 -3.75 19.79
N SER A 301 9.63 -4.77 19.14
CA SER A 301 11.00 -4.70 18.62
C SER A 301 11.04 -3.98 17.27
N PRO A 302 11.98 -3.03 17.06
CA PRO A 302 12.20 -2.41 15.75
C PRO A 302 12.85 -3.41 14.78
N SER A 303 13.25 -2.92 13.61
CA SER A 303 13.94 -3.69 12.59
C SER A 303 15.08 -4.55 13.18
N PRO A 304 15.15 -5.84 12.79
CA PRO A 304 16.23 -6.73 13.22
C PRO A 304 17.54 -6.48 12.48
N LEU A 305 17.57 -5.59 11.49
CA LEU A 305 18.76 -5.27 10.70
C LEU A 305 19.72 -4.37 11.49
N PRO A 306 21.05 -4.56 11.38
CA PRO A 306 22.01 -3.72 12.07
C PRO A 306 21.91 -2.26 11.60
N PRO A 307 22.11 -1.26 12.49
CA PRO A 307 22.14 0.16 12.13
C PRO A 307 23.48 0.52 11.45
N SER A 308 23.79 -0.13 10.34
CA SER A 308 25.05 0.01 9.60
C SER A 308 25.21 1.38 8.93
N ARG A 309 24.12 2.13 8.77
CA ARG A 309 24.09 3.42 8.07
C ARG A 309 23.36 4.48 8.88
N THR A 310 24.07 5.54 9.24
CA THR A 310 23.49 6.77 9.76
C THR A 310 23.25 7.75 8.61
N VAL A 311 22.07 8.36 8.57
CA VAL A 311 21.65 9.27 7.49
C VAL A 311 21.06 10.57 8.05
N THR A 312 21.12 11.62 7.25
CA THR A 312 20.38 12.87 7.53
C THR A 312 19.02 12.81 6.81
N PRO A 313 17.89 12.85 7.55
CA PRO A 313 16.57 12.77 6.95
C PRO A 313 16.23 14.04 6.16
N VAL A 314 15.53 13.87 5.06
CA VAL A 314 14.92 14.94 4.29
C VAL A 314 13.44 14.65 4.08
N TRP A 315 12.61 15.64 4.38
CA TRP A 315 11.18 15.62 4.12
C TRP A 315 10.91 16.38 2.83
N GLY A 316 10.42 15.69 1.81
CA GLY A 316 10.55 16.19 0.43
C GLY A 316 11.99 16.02 -0.10
N ASP A 317 12.27 16.41 -1.34
CA ASP A 317 13.49 16.01 -2.06
C ASP A 317 14.82 16.59 -1.49
N PRO A 318 15.85 15.73 -1.27
CA PRO A 318 17.20 16.13 -0.86
C PRO A 318 18.07 16.89 -1.86
N SER A 319 17.93 16.81 -3.20
CA SER A 319 18.97 17.42 -4.06
C SER A 319 18.66 17.78 -5.54
N PRO A 320 19.38 18.76 -6.14
CA PRO A 320 19.26 19.15 -7.55
C PRO A 320 19.79 18.13 -8.58
N LEU A 321 20.67 17.21 -8.19
CA LEU A 321 21.40 16.31 -9.09
C LEU A 321 20.50 15.28 -9.79
N SER A 322 19.43 14.86 -9.12
CA SER A 322 18.42 13.97 -9.71
C SER A 322 17.65 14.60 -10.88
N ARG A 323 17.63 15.95 -11.00
CA ARG A 323 17.02 16.67 -12.13
C ARG A 323 17.84 16.53 -13.41
N ALA A 324 19.16 16.53 -13.31
CA ALA A 324 20.03 16.45 -14.47
C ALA A 324 20.00 15.05 -15.10
N ARG A 325 19.94 14.01 -14.28
CA ARG A 325 19.79 12.62 -14.76
C ARG A 325 18.41 12.35 -15.35
N ARG A 326 17.32 12.82 -14.71
CA ARG A 326 15.95 12.71 -15.28
C ARG A 326 15.80 13.43 -16.61
N ARG A 327 16.33 14.66 -16.73
CA ARG A 327 16.34 15.37 -18.03
C ARG A 327 17.10 14.62 -19.12
N ARG A 328 18.18 13.91 -18.76
CA ARG A 328 18.94 13.09 -19.72
C ARG A 328 18.19 11.80 -20.08
N ALA A 329 17.58 11.11 -19.12
CA ALA A 329 16.81 9.89 -19.36
C ALA A 329 15.54 10.17 -20.20
N ASP A 330 14.80 11.24 -19.89
CA ASP A 330 13.63 11.66 -20.67
C ASP A 330 14.02 12.12 -22.08
N ALA A 331 15.15 12.81 -22.23
CA ALA A 331 15.68 13.19 -23.54
C ALA A 331 16.11 11.97 -24.36
N LEU A 332 16.74 10.97 -23.73
CA LEU A 332 17.15 9.72 -24.38
C LEU A 332 15.94 8.87 -24.79
N SER A 333 14.92 8.72 -23.93
CA SER A 333 13.68 8.01 -24.27
C SER A 333 12.91 8.71 -25.40
N ARG A 334 12.81 10.05 -25.38
CA ARG A 334 12.18 10.80 -26.48
C ARG A 334 12.98 10.66 -27.79
N ALA A 335 14.31 10.66 -27.72
CA ALA A 335 15.15 10.45 -28.89
C ALA A 335 15.03 9.02 -29.45
N LEU A 336 14.93 8.00 -28.60
CA LEU A 336 14.70 6.61 -29.01
C LEU A 336 13.34 6.42 -29.67
N VAL A 337 12.27 6.98 -29.09
CA VAL A 337 10.92 6.93 -29.68
C VAL A 337 10.89 7.67 -31.03
N ALA A 338 11.53 8.84 -31.12
CA ALA A 338 11.64 9.56 -32.38
C ALA A 338 12.44 8.78 -33.44
N CYS A 339 13.54 8.12 -33.07
CA CYS A 339 14.32 7.28 -33.99
C CYS A 339 13.53 6.06 -34.47
N LEU A 340 12.76 5.41 -33.58
CA LEU A 340 11.87 4.30 -33.96
C LEU A 340 10.76 4.75 -34.91
N CYS A 341 10.16 5.92 -34.69
CA CYS A 341 9.17 6.48 -35.60
C CYS A 341 9.75 6.80 -36.98
N VAL A 342 10.97 7.35 -37.05
CA VAL A 342 11.65 7.63 -38.33
C VAL A 342 12.03 6.32 -39.06
N ALA A 343 12.51 5.31 -38.33
CA ALA A 343 12.81 3.99 -38.92
C ALA A 343 11.56 3.30 -39.49
N LEU A 344 10.41 3.45 -38.84
CA LEU A 344 9.13 2.93 -39.33
C LEU A 344 8.58 3.71 -40.55
N LEU A 345 8.90 5.00 -40.67
CA LEU A 345 8.52 5.83 -41.82
C LEU A 345 9.46 5.68 -43.02
N CYS A 346 10.70 5.24 -42.81
CA CYS A 346 11.70 5.01 -43.86
C CYS A 346 11.84 3.55 -44.31
N ALA A 347 11.05 2.62 -43.76
CA ALA A 347 11.03 1.24 -44.24
C ALA A 347 10.45 1.19 -45.67
N PRO A 348 11.22 0.74 -46.69
CA PRO A 348 10.69 0.66 -48.04
C PRO A 348 9.62 -0.43 -48.10
N VAL A 349 8.44 -0.05 -48.58
CA VAL A 349 7.36 -0.97 -48.97
C VAL A 349 7.89 -1.85 -50.11
N LEU A 350 8.42 -3.03 -49.80
CA LEU A 350 8.60 -4.09 -50.80
C LEU A 350 7.24 -4.71 -51.11
N GLN A 351 6.48 -4.03 -51.96
CA GLN A 351 5.37 -4.63 -52.70
C GLN A 351 5.91 -5.28 -53.98
N TRP A 352 6.02 -6.60 -53.92
CA TRP A 352 5.69 -7.58 -54.96
C TRP A 352 5.40 -7.05 -56.37
N TRP A 353 6.25 -7.45 -57.34
CA TRP A 353 5.87 -7.65 -58.75
C TRP A 353 6.54 -8.92 -59.32
N THR A 354 5.69 -9.93 -59.54
CA THR A 354 5.64 -10.94 -60.63
C THR A 354 6.86 -11.78 -61.04
N ALA A 355 6.72 -13.11 -60.91
CA ALA A 355 6.53 -14.04 -62.04
C ALA A 355 5.71 -15.26 -61.59
#